data_AF-A0A7C3BIU3-F1
#
_entry.id   AF-A0A7C3BIU3-F1
#
_cell.length_a   1.000
_cell.length_b   1.000
_cell.length_c   1.000
_cell.angle_alpha   90.00
_cell.angle_beta   90.00
_cell.angle_gamma   90.00
#
_symmetry.space_group_name_H-M   'P 1'
#
loop_
_entity.id
_entity.type
_entity.pdbx_description
1 polymer ?
#
loop_
_entity_poly.entity_id
_entity_poly.type
_entity_poly.pdbx_seq_one_letter_code
_entity_poly.pdbx_strand_id
1 'polypeptide(L)' 'MNHQFMHIETRQERRERKLKKKRERMRVHGKNLARIYMDAILKRLKRRKK' A
#
# COMPACT_ATOMS: atom_id res chain seq x y z
N MET A 1 12.75 -36.42 -12.88
CA MET A 1 13.00 -35.80 -11.56
C MET A 1 12.42 -34.40 -11.58
N ASN A 2 11.29 -34.17 -10.91
CA ASN A 2 10.88 -32.86 -10.41
C ASN A 2 9.78 -33.14 -9.38
N HIS A 3 10.18 -33.77 -8.27
CA HIS A 3 9.35 -33.79 -7.06
C HIS A 3 9.38 -32.39 -6.48
N GLN A 4 8.68 -31.47 -7.14
CA GLN A 4 8.37 -30.17 -6.62
C GLN A 4 7.34 -30.42 -5.52
N PHE A 5 7.87 -30.70 -4.32
CA PHE A 5 7.12 -30.82 -3.09
C PHE A 5 6.02 -29.78 -3.12
N MET A 6 4.77 -30.24 -3.18
CA MET A 6 3.58 -29.41 -3.10
C MET A 6 3.76 -28.51 -1.89
N HIS A 7 4.12 -27.25 -2.13
CA HIS A 7 4.41 -26.31 -1.06
C HIS A 7 3.06 -25.95 -0.46
N ILE A 8 2.63 -26.76 0.52
CA ILE A 8 1.36 -26.58 1.21
C ILE A 8 1.51 -25.30 2.00
N GLU A 9 0.96 -24.20 1.46
CA GLU A 9 1.01 -22.90 2.11
C GLU A 9 0.51 -23.00 3.55
N THR A 10 1.38 -22.61 4.47
CA THR A 10 1.04 -22.54 5.89
C THR A 10 -0.07 -21.50 6.11
N ARG A 11 -0.80 -21.59 7.22
CA ARG A 11 -1.85 -20.60 7.53
C ARG A 11 -1.28 -19.18 7.64
N GLN A 12 -0.02 -19.06 8.07
CA GLN A 12 0.74 -17.83 8.24
C GLN A 12 1.02 -17.17 6.88
N GLU A 13 1.60 -17.90 5.94
CA GLU A 13 1.89 -17.42 4.58
C GLU A 13 0.60 -16.94 3.88
N ARG A 14 -0.50 -17.67 4.08
CA ARG A 14 -1.81 -17.30 3.54
C ARG A 14 -2.33 -15.98 4.13
N ARG A 15 -2.10 -15.74 5.43
CA ARG A 15 -2.46 -14.48 6.11
C ARG A 15 -1.62 -13.33 5.59
N GLU A 16 -0.31 -13.50 5.47
CA GLU A 16 0.59 -12.47 4.95
C GLU A 16 0.27 -12.10 3.50
N ARG A 17 0.00 -13.09 2.65
CA ARG A 17 -0.44 -12.87 1.27
C ARG A 17 -1.75 -12.07 1.19
N LYS A 18 -2.72 -12.36 2.07
CA LYS A 18 -3.96 -11.58 2.18
C LYS A 18 -3.71 -10.15 2.64
N LEU A 19 -2.84 -9.95 3.64
CA LEU A 19 -2.51 -8.62 4.16
C LEU A 19 -1.79 -7.76 3.11
N LYS A 20 -0.86 -8.35 2.36
CA LYS A 20 -0.15 -7.70 1.25
C LYS A 20 -1.12 -7.26 0.15
N LYS A 21 -2.00 -8.17 -0.31
CA LYS A 21 -3.05 -7.84 -1.29
C LYS A 21 -4.00 -6.73 -0.79
N LYS A 22 -4.33 -6.71 0.51
CA LYS A 22 -5.13 -5.63 1.12
C LYS A 22 -4.39 -4.29 1.07
N ARG A 23 -3.10 -4.26 1.43
CA ARG A 23 -2.25 -3.05 1.36
C ARG A 23 -2.09 -2.53 -0.07
N GLU A 24 -1.91 -3.43 -1.03
CA GLU A 24 -1.83 -3.10 -2.45
C GLU A 24 -3.13 -2.44 -2.94
N ARG A 25 -4.30 -3.02 -2.64
CA ARG A 25 -5.60 -2.43 -2.99
C ARG A 25 -5.85 -1.08 -2.32
N MET A 26 -5.43 -0.89 -1.07
CA MET A 26 -5.57 0.40 -0.37
C MET A 26 -4.77 1.52 -1.04
N ARG A 27 -3.69 1.20 -1.77
CA ARG A 27 -2.89 2.18 -2.51
C ARG A 27 -3.57 2.65 -3.80
N VAL A 28 -4.54 1.88 -4.32
CA VAL A 28 -5.23 2.13 -5.59
C VAL A 28 -6.39 3.12 -5.43
N HIS A 29 -7.05 3.16 -4.27
CA HIS A 29 -8.22 4.01 -4.03
C HIS A 29 -7.85 5.32 -3.33
N GLY A 30 -7.23 6.23 -4.08
CA GLY A 30 -7.19 7.65 -3.74
C GLY A 30 -6.01 8.11 -2.89
N LYS A 31 -5.65 9.39 -3.03
CA LYS A 31 -4.69 10.07 -2.17
C LYS A 31 -5.16 9.90 -0.72
N ASN A 32 -4.35 9.28 0.13
CA ASN A 32 -4.56 9.27 1.58
C ASN A 32 -4.86 10.72 2.03
N LEU A 33 -5.83 10.89 2.94
CA LEU A 33 -6.18 12.18 3.55
C LEU A 33 -4.93 12.98 3.97
N ALA A 34 -3.93 12.31 4.53
CA ALA A 34 -2.64 12.92 4.87
C ALA A 34 -1.92 13.54 3.67
N ARG A 35 -1.94 12.90 2.50
CA ARG A 35 -1.35 13.42 1.26
C ARG A 35 -2.13 14.60 0.71
N ILE A 36 -3.46 14.60 0.85
CA ILE A 36 -4.30 15.74 0.46
C ILE A 36 -3.97 16.96 1.34
N TYR A 37 -3.89 16.79 2.67
CA TYR A 37 -3.51 17.87 3.58
C TYR A 37 -2.09 18.37 3.32
N MET A 38 -1.12 17.49 3.10
CA MET A 38 0.25 17.89 2.73
C MET A 38 0.27 18.72 1.43
N ASP A 39 -0.42 18.27 0.37
CA ASP A 39 -0.53 19.00 -0.89
C ASP A 39 -1.12 20.41 -0.67
N ALA A 40 -2.15 20.53 0.17
CA ALA A 40 -2.79 21.81 0.49
C ALA A 40 -1.86 22.75 1.26
N ILE A 41 -1.13 22.25 2.27
CA ILE A 41 -0.15 23.04 3.03
C ILE A 41 0.96 23.54 2.11
N LEU A 42 1.53 22.66 1.27
CA LEU A 42 2.59 23.02 0.33
C LEU A 42 2.13 24.08 -0.68
N LYS A 43 0.90 23.97 -1.20
CA LYS A 43 0.30 25.01 -2.07
C LYS A 43 0.18 26.35 -1.34
N ARG A 44 -0.25 26.35 -0.08
CA ARG A 44 -0.40 27.56 0.74
C ARG A 44 0.96 28.22 1.01
N LEU A 45 1.98 27.44 1.34
CA LEU A 45 3.33 27.94 1.58
C LEU A 45 3.96 28.53 0.32
N LYS A 46 3.82 27.88 -0.85
CA LYS A 46 4.31 28.42 -2.13
C LYS A 46 3.68 29.76 -2.48
N ARG A 47 2.38 29.95 -2.20
CA ARG A 47 1.67 31.22 -2.44
C ARG A 47 2.15 32.36 -1.53
N ARG A 48 2.65 32.07 -0.33
CA ARG A 48 3.16 33.08 0.61
C ARG A 48 4.58 33.55 0.30
N LYS A 49 5.32 32.79 -0.51
CA LYS A 49 6.72 33.09 -0.86
C LYS A 49 6.84 33.94 -2.12
N LYS A 50 5.72 34.34 -2.72
CA LYS A 50 5.60 35.19 -3.90
C LYS A 50 4.92 36.49 -3.48
#